data_AF-A0A0L8KTR9-F1
#
_entry.id   AF-A0A0L8KTR9-F1
#
_cell.length_a   1.000
_cell.length_b   1.000
_cell.length_c   1.000
_cell.angle_alpha   90.00
_cell.angle_beta   90.00
_cell.angle_gamma   90.00
#
_symmetry.space_group_name_H-M   'P 1'
#
loop_
_entity.id
_entity.type
_entity.pdbx_description
1 polymer ?
#
loop_
_entity_poly.entity_id
_entity_poly.type
_entity_poly.pdbx_seq_one_letter_code
_entity_poly.pdbx_strand_id
1 'polypeptide(L)'
;MTPDQANPSQLAELIQNHWSVEALHHVRDVTYGEDASRIRTGTAPRAMATMRNLAIGLMRQAGWTNISAAIDHYRSHPEYATAMLDLTT
;
A
#
# COMPACT_ATOMS: atom_id res chain seq x y z
N MET A 1 15.70 -6.27 21.47
CA MET A 1 16.00 -7.69 21.73
C MET A 1 17.39 -7.94 21.17
N THR A 2 18.32 -8.41 21.99
CA THR A 2 19.57 -8.99 21.47
C THR A 2 19.27 -10.39 20.92
N PRO A 3 20.07 -10.93 19.98
CA PRO A 3 19.81 -12.23 19.36
C PRO A 3 19.57 -13.37 20.36
N ASP A 4 20.24 -13.31 21.52
CA ASP A 4 20.16 -14.32 22.59
C ASP A 4 18.87 -14.26 23.44
N GLN A 5 18.01 -13.26 23.23
CA GLN A 5 16.81 -13.02 24.04
C GLN A 5 15.49 -13.43 23.36
N ALA A 6 15.53 -13.80 22.07
CA ALA A 6 14.33 -14.16 21.32
C ALA A 6 14.04 -15.65 21.47
N ASN A 7 12.89 -16.00 22.05
CA ASN A 7 12.43 -17.39 22.00
C ASN A 7 12.04 -17.77 20.56
N PRO A 8 12.04 -19.07 20.19
CA PRO A 8 11.74 -19.50 18.82
C PRO A 8 10.37 -19.03 18.29
N SER A 9 9.35 -18.96 19.15
CA SER A 9 8.02 -18.45 18.78
C SER A 9 8.03 -16.96 18.43
N GLN A 10 8.76 -16.14 19.17
CA GLN A 10 8.92 -14.70 18.90
C GLN A 10 9.66 -14.49 17.58
N LEU A 11 10.69 -15.28 17.31
CA LEU A 11 11.40 -15.21 16.03
C LEU A 11 10.48 -15.59 14.87
N ALA A 12 9.67 -16.65 15.02
CA ALA A 12 8.72 -17.06 14.00
C ALA A 12 7.63 -16.00 13.75
N GLU A 13 7.13 -15.34 14.80
CA GLU A 13 6.17 -14.25 14.70
C GLU A 13 6.78 -13.03 13.97
N LEU A 14 8.01 -12.64 14.31
CA LEU A 14 8.71 -11.55 13.64
C LEU A 14 8.90 -11.83 12.15
N ILE A 15 9.30 -13.04 11.78
CA ILE A 15 9.46 -13.44 10.37
C ILE A 15 8.12 -13.39 9.64
N GLN A 16 7.05 -13.94 10.23
CA GLN A 16 5.71 -13.92 9.63
C GLN A 16 5.19 -12.48 9.45
N ASN A 17 5.37 -11.63 10.47
CA ASN A 17 4.97 -10.23 10.39
C ASN A 17 5.82 -9.44 9.38
N HIS A 18 7.10 -9.79 9.21
CA HIS A 18 7.96 -9.15 8.21
C HIS A 18 7.45 -9.36 6.78
N TRP A 19 6.87 -10.54 6.46
CA TRP A 19 6.28 -10.79 5.14
C TRP A 19 5.13 -9.83 4.79
N SER A 20 4.51 -9.17 5.76
CA SER A 20 3.51 -8.12 5.48
C SER A 20 4.10 -6.92 4.73
N VAL A 21 5.39 -6.65 4.88
CA VAL A 21 6.11 -5.61 4.14
C VAL A 21 6.23 -6.00 2.67
N GLU A 22 6.59 -7.26 2.40
CA GLU A 22 6.71 -7.76 1.04
C GLU A 22 5.34 -7.87 0.34
N ALA A 23 4.30 -8.23 1.09
CA ALA A 23 2.93 -8.17 0.57
C ALA A 23 2.53 -6.75 0.16
N LEU A 24 2.99 -5.73 0.89
CA LEU A 24 2.77 -4.33 0.51
C LEU A 24 3.57 -3.93 -0.75
N HIS A 25 4.81 -4.40 -0.89
CA HIS A 25 5.60 -4.21 -2.12
C HIS A 25 4.88 -4.82 -3.33
N HIS A 26 4.42 -6.07 -3.22
CA HIS A 26 3.67 -6.73 -4.30
C HIS A 26 2.45 -5.92 -4.77
N VAL A 27 1.68 -5.35 -3.85
CA VAL A 27 0.53 -4.48 -4.19
C VAL A 27 0.99 -3.23 -4.96
N ARG A 28 2.11 -2.62 -4.59
CA ARG A 28 2.64 -1.45 -5.30
C ARG A 28 3.15 -1.81 -6.69
N ASP A 29 3.95 -2.87 -6.76
CA ASP A 29 4.66 -3.27 -7.96
C ASP A 29 3.69 -3.80 -9.02
N VAL A 30 2.77 -4.66 -8.60
CA VAL A 30 1.84 -5.34 -9.52
C VAL A 30 0.51 -4.59 -9.61
N THR A 31 -0.20 -4.38 -8.50
CA THR A 31 -1.54 -3.78 -8.55
C THR A 31 -1.51 -2.30 -8.97
N TYR A 32 -0.51 -1.55 -8.52
CA TYR A 32 -0.29 -0.16 -8.92
C TYR A 32 0.68 0.01 -10.10
N GLY A 33 1.22 -1.09 -10.62
CA GLY A 33 2.12 -1.10 -11.78
C GLY A 33 3.37 -0.26 -11.56
N GLU A 34 3.92 -0.22 -10.34
CA GLU A 34 5.12 0.56 -10.03
C GLU A 34 6.31 0.13 -10.90
N ASP A 35 6.56 -1.17 -11.03
CA ASP A 35 7.62 -1.73 -11.87
C ASP A 35 7.46 -1.38 -13.35
N ALA A 36 6.21 -1.29 -13.83
CA ALA A 36 5.91 -0.94 -15.21
C ALA A 36 5.97 0.58 -15.47
N SER A 37 6.09 1.40 -14.42
CA SER A 37 6.06 2.85 -14.53
C SER A 37 7.32 3.39 -15.19
N ARG A 38 7.16 4.29 -16.17
CA ARG A 38 8.27 4.95 -16.87
C ARG A 38 8.70 6.27 -16.22
N ILE A 39 8.05 6.65 -15.11
CA ILE A 39 8.34 7.89 -14.38
C ILE A 39 9.69 7.74 -13.67
N ARG A 40 10.71 8.48 -14.14
CA ARG A 40 12.11 8.33 -13.67
C ARG A 40 12.87 9.64 -13.48
N THR A 41 12.22 10.78 -13.68
CA THR A 41 12.89 12.08 -13.71
C THR A 41 12.63 12.87 -12.43
N GLY A 42 13.70 13.45 -11.86
CA GLY A 42 13.60 14.38 -10.73
C GLY A 42 12.92 13.75 -9.50
N THR A 43 12.00 14.48 -8.88
CA THR A 43 11.26 14.04 -7.69
C THR A 43 10.03 13.19 -8.00
N ALA A 44 9.70 12.99 -9.28
CA ALA A 44 8.47 12.33 -9.69
C ALA A 44 8.35 10.86 -9.21
N PRO A 45 9.41 10.01 -9.23
CA PRO A 45 9.31 8.65 -8.69
C PRO A 45 8.92 8.63 -7.22
N ARG A 46 9.51 9.53 -6.41
CA ARG A 46 9.19 9.66 -4.99
C ARG A 46 7.77 10.17 -4.78
N ALA A 47 7.33 11.15 -5.56
CA ALA A 47 5.96 11.65 -5.50
C ALA A 47 4.94 10.54 -5.81
N MET A 48 5.19 9.73 -6.84
CA MET A 48 4.34 8.60 -7.19
C MET A 48 4.29 7.54 -6.09
N ALA A 49 5.44 7.17 -5.51
CA ALA A 49 5.48 6.26 -4.37
C ALA A 49 4.64 6.80 -3.19
N THR A 50 4.77 8.10 -2.86
CA THR A 50 3.96 8.73 -1.82
C THR A 50 2.46 8.67 -2.13
N MET A 51 2.05 8.97 -3.37
CA MET A 51 0.64 8.94 -3.77
C MET A 51 0.05 7.51 -3.70
N ARG A 52 0.80 6.49 -4.14
CA ARG A 52 0.38 5.09 -4.01
C ARG A 52 0.22 4.69 -2.55
N ASN A 53 1.15 5.11 -1.69
CA ASN A 53 1.11 4.82 -0.26
C ASN A 53 -0.09 5.47 0.41
N LEU A 54 -0.37 6.72 0.05
CA LEU A 54 -1.53 7.44 0.52
C LEU A 54 -2.81 6.70 0.12
N ALA A 55 -2.95 6.35 -1.16
CA ALA A 55 -4.13 5.64 -1.64
C ALA A 55 -4.32 4.28 -0.93
N ILE A 56 -3.26 3.48 -0.78
CA ILE A 56 -3.32 2.20 -0.04
C ILE A 56 -3.73 2.43 1.42
N GLY A 57 -3.13 3.43 2.07
CA GLY A 57 -3.43 3.77 3.46
C GLY A 57 -4.89 4.17 3.65
N LEU A 58 -5.40 5.04 2.78
CA LEU A 58 -6.79 5.46 2.75
C LEU A 58 -7.73 4.27 2.55
N MET A 59 -7.50 3.41 1.56
CA MET A 59 -8.33 2.23 1.34
C MET A 59 -8.37 1.30 2.56
N ARG A 60 -7.23 1.10 3.24
CA ARG A 60 -7.19 0.33 4.49
C ARG A 60 -7.97 1.02 5.62
N GLN A 61 -7.87 2.34 5.74
CA GLN A 61 -8.65 3.12 6.72
C GLN A 61 -10.16 3.04 6.45
N ALA A 62 -10.57 2.96 5.19
CA ALA A 62 -11.95 2.70 4.78
C ALA A 62 -12.39 1.23 4.98
N GLY A 63 -11.53 0.37 5.53
CA GLY A 63 -11.86 -1.02 5.88
C GLY A 63 -11.63 -2.04 4.77
N TRP A 64 -11.02 -1.65 3.64
CA TRP A 64 -10.72 -2.60 2.57
C TRP A 64 -9.58 -3.56 2.96
N THR A 65 -9.86 -4.85 2.88
CA THR A 65 -8.85 -5.92 3.03
C THR A 65 -8.28 -6.37 1.68
N ASN A 66 -9.03 -6.21 0.59
CA ASN A 66 -8.60 -6.48 -0.78
C ASN A 66 -8.40 -5.17 -1.55
N ILE A 67 -7.14 -4.81 -1.80
CA ILE A 67 -6.78 -3.55 -2.46
C ILE A 67 -7.16 -3.52 -3.94
N SER A 68 -7.07 -4.65 -4.65
CA SER A 68 -7.47 -4.72 -6.07
C SER A 68 -8.97 -4.42 -6.23
N ALA A 69 -9.80 -5.01 -5.37
CA ALA A 69 -11.24 -4.75 -5.36
C ALA A 69 -11.56 -3.28 -5.01
N ALA A 70 -10.83 -2.70 -4.06
CA ALA A 70 -10.96 -1.30 -3.70
C ALA A 70 -10.62 -0.37 -4.88
N ILE A 71 -9.52 -0.65 -5.60
CA ILE A 71 -9.14 0.09 -6.81
C ILE A 71 -10.24 0.00 -7.87
N ASP A 72 -10.80 -1.17 -8.12
CA ASP A 72 -11.88 -1.33 -9.10
C ASP A 72 -13.16 -0.58 -8.66
N HIS A 73 -13.47 -0.57 -7.37
CA HIS A 73 -14.58 0.21 -6.81
C HIS A 73 -14.38 1.71 -7.01
N TYR A 74 -13.24 2.28 -6.60
CA TYR A 74 -12.99 3.72 -6.74
C TYR A 74 -12.74 4.15 -8.19
N ARG A 75 -12.28 3.24 -9.07
CA ARG A 75 -12.21 3.49 -10.51
C ARG A 75 -13.60 3.58 -11.13
N SER A 76 -14.52 2.72 -10.71
CA SER A 76 -15.90 2.72 -11.21
C SER A 76 -16.77 3.83 -10.61
N HIS A 77 -16.40 4.32 -9.43
CA HIS A 77 -17.13 5.32 -8.67
C HIS A 77 -16.18 6.42 -8.14
N PRO A 78 -15.62 7.26 -9.03
CA PRO A 78 -14.64 8.27 -8.67
C PRO A 78 -15.18 9.30 -7.65
N GLU A 79 -16.50 9.48 -7.56
CA GLU A 79 -17.15 10.33 -6.57
C GLU A 79 -16.89 9.89 -5.12
N TYR A 80 -16.75 8.59 -4.85
CA TYR A 80 -16.38 8.13 -3.51
C TYR A 80 -14.93 8.45 -3.18
N ALA A 81 -14.05 8.46 -4.19
CA ALA A 81 -12.65 8.83 -3.99
C ALA A 81 -12.50 10.34 -3.73
N THR A 82 -13.26 11.20 -4.41
CA THR A 82 -13.24 12.64 -4.14
C THR A 82 -13.91 13.00 -2.81
N ALA A 83 -15.02 12.35 -2.46
CA ALA A 83 -15.65 12.50 -1.16
C ALA A 83 -14.72 12.08 -0.02
N MET A 84 -13.97 10.98 -0.18
CA MET A 84 -12.97 10.54 0.79
C MET A 84 -11.85 11.56 1.05
N LEU A 85 -11.57 12.43 0.08
CA LEU A 85 -10.52 13.44 0.16
C LEU A 85 -11.08 14.83 0.50
N ASP A 86 -12.38 14.95 0.81
CA ASP A 86 -13.09 16.22 1.00
C ASP A 86 -12.93 17.18 -0.21
N LEU A 87 -12.84 16.61 -1.42
CA LEU A 87 -12.68 17.35 -2.69
C LEU A 87 -14.00 17.54 -3.45
N THR A 88 -15.12 17.18 -2.85
CA THR A 88 -16.45 17.43 -3.42
C THR A 88 -16.78 18.92 -3.32
N THR A 89 -16.81 19.60 -4.47
CA THR A 89 -17.40 20.95 -4.66
C THR A 89 -18.92 20.93 -4.68
#